data_AF-A0A093H7X1-F1
#
_entry.id   AF-A0A093H7X1-F1
#
_cell.length_a   1.000
_cell.length_b   1.000
_cell.length_c   1.000
_cell.angle_alpha   90.00
_cell.angle_beta   90.00
_cell.angle_gamma   90.00
#
_symmetry.space_group_name_H-M   'P 1'
#
loop_
_entity.id
_entity.type
_entity.pdbx_description
1 polymer ?
#
loop_
_entity_poly.entity_id
_entity_poly.type
_entity_poly.pdbx_seq_one_letter_code
_entity_poly.pdbx_strand_id
1 'polypeptide(L)'
;VGHSFGGVTAVLALVKEPSFRCAVALDAWMFPLEHALYPEVPRPVLFINTEKFQTPDSVARMKRLSSRNSQTKIITILGTVHQSHTDLAFLTGKLLSLIFKARGTLDPYKCLDITSRAALAFLQRHLGMAR
;
A
#
# COMPACT_ATOMS: atom_id res chain seq x y z
N VAL A 1 -3.33 7.90 3.37
CA VAL A 1 -3.40 6.65 2.57
C VAL A 1 -3.05 7.02 1.14
N GLY A 2 -2.36 6.16 0.39
CA GLY A 2 -2.11 6.42 -1.02
C GLY A 2 -1.69 5.16 -1.79
N HIS A 3 -1.86 5.19 -3.12
CA HIS A 3 -1.56 4.07 -4.02
C HIS A 3 -0.38 4.39 -4.95
N SER A 4 0.46 3.41 -5.25
CA SER A 4 1.58 3.54 -6.19
C SER A 4 2.53 4.68 -5.79
N PHE A 5 2.70 5.70 -6.63
CA PHE A 5 3.39 6.95 -6.30
C PHE A 5 2.78 7.62 -5.04
N GLY A 6 1.45 7.67 -4.94
CA GLY A 6 0.77 8.16 -3.74
C GLY A 6 1.07 7.33 -2.49
N GLY A 7 1.41 6.04 -2.63
CA GLY A 7 1.83 5.19 -1.51
C GLY A 7 3.15 5.65 -0.90
N VAL A 8 4.14 5.96 -1.76
CA VAL A 8 5.41 6.54 -1.29
C VAL A 8 5.25 7.98 -0.81
N THR A 9 4.37 8.77 -1.44
CA THR A 9 4.00 10.11 -0.95
C THR A 9 3.40 10.06 0.44
N ALA A 10 2.53 9.08 0.74
CA ALA A 10 1.96 8.91 2.07
C ALA A 10 3.02 8.58 3.12
N VAL A 11 4.05 7.82 2.75
CA VAL A 11 5.21 7.57 3.62
C VAL A 11 6.03 8.84 3.83
N LEU A 12 6.31 9.60 2.77
CA LEU A 12 7.04 10.86 2.85
C LEU A 12 6.30 11.90 3.71
N ALA A 13 4.97 11.94 3.65
CA ALA A 13 4.14 12.82 4.46
C ALA A 13 4.37 12.60 5.96
N LEU A 14 4.67 11.37 6.41
CA LEU A 14 4.98 11.09 7.81
C LEU A 14 6.28 11.75 8.30
N VAL A 15 7.20 12.03 7.37
CA VAL A 15 8.47 12.71 7.67
C VAL A 15 8.27 14.23 7.62
N LYS A 16 7.50 14.70 6.64
CA LYS A 16 7.35 16.13 6.34
C LYS A 16 6.29 16.85 7.19
N GLU A 17 5.27 16.14 7.67
CA GLU A 17 4.14 16.71 8.39
C GLU A 17 3.90 15.96 9.72
N PRO A 18 4.33 16.52 10.87
CA PRO A 18 4.29 15.85 12.17
C PRO A 18 2.89 15.45 12.65
N SER A 19 1.83 16.08 12.14
CA SER A 19 0.45 15.78 12.52
C SER A 19 -0.03 14.41 12.03
N PHE A 20 0.58 13.84 10.98
CA PHE A 20 0.24 12.49 10.54
C PHE A 20 0.81 11.43 11.51
N ARG A 21 -0.08 10.54 11.99
CA ARG A 21 0.26 9.53 13.00
C ARG A 21 0.68 8.17 12.43
N CYS A 22 0.20 7.82 11.24
CA CYS A 22 0.52 6.58 10.52
C CYS A 22 0.14 6.69 9.04
N ALA A 23 0.63 5.77 8.20
CA ALA A 23 0.28 5.70 6.79
C ALA A 23 -0.13 4.29 6.34
N VAL A 24 -1.03 4.23 5.37
CA VAL A 24 -1.33 3.01 4.59
C VAL A 24 -0.87 3.27 3.17
N ALA A 25 0.03 2.42 2.69
CA ALA A 25 0.70 2.50 1.41
C ALA A 25 0.27 1.31 0.54
N LEU A 26 -0.64 1.57 -0.39
CA LEU A 26 -1.21 0.56 -1.29
C LEU A 26 -0.29 0.37 -2.48
N ASP A 27 0.41 -0.76 -2.51
CA ASP A 27 1.30 -1.18 -3.58
C ASP A 27 2.30 -0.09 -3.97
N ALA A 28 2.97 0.45 -2.95
CA ALA A 28 3.81 1.63 -3.10
C ALA A 28 4.97 1.38 -4.06
N TRP A 29 5.17 2.33 -4.96
CA TRP A 29 6.35 2.40 -5.80
C TRP A 29 7.44 3.13 -5.03
N MET A 30 8.39 2.40 -4.44
CA MET A 30 9.38 2.96 -3.51
C MET A 30 10.55 3.66 -4.18
N PHE A 31 10.67 3.59 -5.51
CA PHE A 31 11.75 4.19 -6.28
C PHE A 31 11.92 5.71 -6.06
N PRO A 32 10.85 6.54 -6.02
CA PRO A 32 10.98 7.99 -5.88
C PRO A 32 11.48 8.47 -4.52
N LEU A 33 11.49 7.61 -3.49
CA LEU A 33 12.03 7.98 -2.19
C LEU A 33 13.54 7.83 -2.25
N GLU A 34 14.25 8.96 -2.28
CA GLU A 34 15.72 9.01 -2.29
C GLU A 34 16.33 8.44 -1.00
N HIS A 35 17.58 7.96 -1.08
CA HIS A 35 18.29 7.30 0.02
C HIS A 35 18.36 8.12 1.32
N ALA A 36 18.32 9.46 1.21
CA ALA A 36 18.40 10.39 2.32
C ALA A 36 17.18 10.38 3.27
N LEU A 37 15.98 9.95 2.82
CA LEU A 37 14.74 10.08 3.60
C LEU A 37 14.34 8.83 4.39
N TYR A 38 14.89 7.66 4.04
CA TYR A 38 14.61 6.40 4.73
C TYR A 38 15.04 6.31 6.20
N PRO A 39 16.06 7.04 6.70
CA PRO A 39 16.46 6.87 8.10
C PRO A 39 15.40 7.32 9.11
N GLU A 40 14.40 8.10 8.69
CA GLU A 40 13.62 8.96 9.57
C GLU A 40 12.10 8.81 9.38
N VAL A 41 11.57 7.61 9.14
CA VAL A 41 10.11 7.39 9.20
C VAL A 41 9.73 6.91 10.60
N PRO A 42 9.48 7.79 11.59
CA PRO A 42 9.21 7.39 12.98
C PRO A 42 7.80 6.80 13.16
N ARG A 43 6.90 7.06 12.22
CA ARG A 43 5.49 6.68 12.31
C ARG A 43 5.24 5.31 11.67
N PRO A 44 4.28 4.52 12.18
CA PRO A 44 3.94 3.22 11.60
C PRO A 44 3.45 3.32 10.16
N VAL A 45 3.86 2.37 9.32
CA VAL A 45 3.37 2.22 7.95
C VAL A 45 2.80 0.81 7.74
N LEU A 46 1.62 0.73 7.14
CA LEU A 46 1.12 -0.52 6.57
C LEU A 46 1.34 -0.51 5.05
N PHE A 47 2.21 -1.39 4.56
CA PHE A 47 2.34 -1.68 3.14
C PHE A 47 1.39 -2.82 2.77
N ILE A 48 0.47 -2.56 1.83
CA ILE A 48 -0.44 -3.56 1.26
C ILE A 48 -0.06 -3.73 -0.21
N ASN A 49 0.73 -4.76 -0.52
CA ASN A 49 1.27 -4.96 -1.86
C ASN A 49 0.36 -5.83 -2.71
N THR A 50 0.44 -5.61 -4.02
CA THR A 50 -0.09 -6.56 -4.99
C THR A 50 0.97 -7.61 -5.33
N GLU A 51 0.55 -8.78 -5.77
CA GLU A 51 1.46 -9.91 -6.03
C GLU A 51 2.45 -9.62 -7.15
N LYS A 52 2.01 -8.93 -8.22
CA LYS A 52 2.77 -8.84 -9.48
C LYS A 52 3.50 -7.52 -9.71
N PHE A 53 3.27 -6.48 -8.91
CA PHE A 53 3.85 -5.15 -9.17
C PHE A 53 5.23 -4.95 -8.56
N GLN A 54 5.48 -5.54 -7.39
CA GLN A 54 6.63 -5.20 -6.57
C GLN A 54 7.96 -5.68 -7.18
N THR A 55 9.01 -4.87 -6.99
CA THR A 55 10.39 -5.20 -7.36
C THR A 55 11.22 -5.56 -6.12
N PRO A 56 12.30 -6.36 -6.26
CA PRO A 56 13.20 -6.65 -5.14
C PRO A 56 13.70 -5.39 -4.42
N ASP A 57 14.02 -4.33 -5.16
CA ASP A 57 14.47 -3.05 -4.61
C ASP A 57 13.39 -2.35 -3.79
N SER A 58 12.15 -2.32 -4.29
CA SER A 58 11.03 -1.73 -3.56
C SER A 58 10.75 -2.49 -2.27
N VAL A 59 10.76 -3.82 -2.34
CA VAL A 59 10.58 -4.69 -1.17
C VAL A 59 11.73 -4.53 -0.17
N ALA A 60 12.99 -4.42 -0.62
CA ALA A 60 14.13 -4.20 0.25
C ALA A 60 14.01 -2.86 1.00
N ARG A 61 13.56 -1.81 0.32
CA ARG A 61 13.26 -0.49 0.90
C ARG A 61 12.15 -0.56 1.94
N MET A 62 11.04 -1.27 1.66
CA MET A 62 9.97 -1.51 2.64
C MET A 62 10.47 -2.30 3.85
N LYS A 63 11.23 -3.38 3.63
CA LYS A 63 11.79 -4.22 4.70
C LYS A 63 12.74 -3.44 5.60
N ARG A 64 13.53 -2.52 5.05
CA ARG A 64 14.39 -1.63 5.84
C ARG A 64 13.59 -0.68 6.73
N LEU A 65 12.41 -0.21 6.29
CA LEU A 65 11.52 0.59 7.14
C LEU A 65 10.89 -0.29 8.24
N SER A 66 10.45 -1.51 7.88
CA SER A 66 9.88 -2.46 8.83
C SER A 66 10.87 -2.93 9.90
N SER A 67 12.15 -3.13 9.56
CA SER A 67 13.18 -3.52 10.54
C SER A 67 13.49 -2.46 11.58
N ARG A 68 13.16 -1.18 11.30
CA ARG A 68 13.40 -0.04 12.20
C ARG A 68 12.17 0.34 13.02
N ASN A 69 10.99 -0.10 12.62
CA ASN A 69 9.75 0.15 13.33
C ASN A 69 8.91 -1.13 13.37
N SER A 70 8.85 -1.77 14.54
CA SER A 70 8.13 -3.04 14.74
C SER A 70 6.62 -2.95 14.47
N GLN A 71 6.06 -1.74 14.47
CA GLN A 71 4.67 -1.47 14.14
C GLN A 71 4.43 -1.34 12.63
N THR A 72 5.49 -1.14 11.83
CA THR A 72 5.40 -1.16 10.36
C THR A 72 5.24 -2.59 9.88
N LYS A 73 4.21 -2.82 9.06
CA LYS A 73 3.82 -4.14 8.54
C LYS A 73 3.79 -4.14 7.02
N ILE A 74 4.10 -5.29 6.45
CA ILE A 74 4.06 -5.53 5.00
C ILE A 74 3.23 -6.78 4.79
N ILE A 75 2.19 -6.66 3.96
CA ILE A 75 1.38 -7.79 3.50
C ILE A 75 1.31 -7.77 1.98
N THR A 76 1.09 -8.93 1.36
CA THR A 76 0.87 -9.06 -0.08
C THR A 76 -0.44 -9.81 -0.31
N ILE A 77 -1.31 -9.28 -1.16
CA ILE A 77 -2.56 -9.92 -1.53
C ILE A 77 -2.31 -10.79 -2.78
N LEU A 78 -2.40 -12.11 -2.64
CA LEU A 78 -2.17 -13.04 -3.75
C LEU A 78 -3.25 -12.95 -4.82
N GLY A 79 -2.89 -13.23 -6.06
CA GLY A 79 -3.77 -13.15 -7.23
C GLY A 79 -4.05 -11.73 -7.72
N THR A 80 -3.33 -10.72 -7.24
CA THR A 80 -3.58 -9.31 -7.57
C THR A 80 -2.53 -8.72 -8.51
N VAL A 81 -2.92 -7.65 -9.21
CA VAL A 81 -2.05 -6.82 -10.05
C VAL A 81 -2.13 -5.38 -9.57
N HIS A 82 -1.26 -4.50 -10.08
CA HIS A 82 -1.18 -3.11 -9.63
C HIS A 82 -2.53 -2.37 -9.62
N GLN A 83 -3.36 -2.62 -10.64
CA GLN A 83 -4.68 -2.02 -10.81
C GLN A 83 -5.77 -2.64 -9.91
N SER A 84 -5.48 -3.72 -9.17
CA SER A 84 -6.42 -4.32 -8.22
C SER A 84 -6.79 -3.39 -7.06
N HIS A 85 -6.00 -2.34 -6.80
CA HIS A 85 -6.30 -1.31 -5.80
C HIS A 85 -7.04 -0.09 -6.37
N THR A 86 -7.39 -0.08 -7.65
CA THR A 86 -8.08 1.04 -8.30
C THR A 86 -9.48 0.64 -8.77
N ASP A 87 -10.34 1.63 -9.02
CA ASP A 87 -11.71 1.40 -9.47
C ASP A 87 -11.77 0.72 -10.86
N LEU A 88 -10.67 0.71 -11.62
CA LEU A 88 -10.57 0.00 -12.90
C LEU A 88 -10.87 -1.50 -12.75
N ALA A 89 -10.60 -2.09 -11.58
CA ALA A 89 -10.87 -3.51 -11.33
C ALA A 89 -12.37 -3.87 -11.39
N PHE A 90 -13.25 -2.89 -11.20
CA PHE A 90 -14.71 -3.03 -11.13
C PHE A 90 -15.43 -2.62 -12.41
N LEU A 91 -14.72 -2.02 -13.38
CA LEU A 91 -15.32 -1.67 -14.66
C LEU A 91 -15.81 -2.94 -15.40
N THR A 92 -16.88 -2.82 -16.18
CA THR A 92 -17.49 -3.94 -16.92
C THR A 92 -17.90 -3.53 -18.35
N GLY A 93 -18.35 -4.47 -19.18
CA GLY A 93 -18.89 -4.18 -20.51
C GLY A 93 -17.84 -3.95 -21.60
N LYS A 94 -18.03 -2.98 -22.49
CA LYS A 94 -17.13 -2.72 -23.65
C LYS A 94 -15.67 -2.37 -23.25
N LEU A 95 -15.44 -1.99 -21.98
CA LEU A 95 -14.10 -1.78 -21.43
C LEU A 95 -13.41 -3.07 -20.96
N LEU A 96 -14.09 -4.22 -20.98
CA LEU A 96 -13.56 -5.50 -20.47
C LEU A 96 -12.26 -5.93 -21.17
N SER A 97 -12.07 -5.59 -22.44
CA SER A 97 -10.83 -5.86 -23.18
C SER A 97 -9.62 -5.09 -22.65
N LEU A 98 -9.81 -3.85 -22.15
CA LEU A 98 -8.78 -3.09 -21.43
C LEU A 98 -8.50 -3.72 -20.05
N ILE A 99 -9.55 -4.21 -19.41
CA ILE A 99 -9.53 -4.79 -18.07
C ILE A 99 -8.87 -6.16 -18.04
N PHE A 100 -9.01 -6.98 -19.10
CA PHE A 100 -8.37 -8.30 -19.17
C PHE A 100 -6.84 -8.24 -19.02
N LYS A 101 -6.19 -7.18 -19.52
CA LYS A 101 -4.74 -6.96 -19.33
C LYS A 101 -4.40 -6.40 -17.94
N ALA A 102 -5.38 -5.78 -17.28
CA ALA A 102 -5.25 -5.11 -15.99
C ALA A 102 -5.88 -5.88 -14.82
N ARG A 103 -6.35 -7.13 -15.03
CA ARG A 103 -7.01 -7.93 -14.00
C ARG A 103 -6.08 -8.98 -13.42
N GLY A 104 -6.13 -9.08 -12.09
CA GLY A 104 -5.60 -10.21 -11.35
C GLY A 104 -6.52 -11.43 -11.47
N THR A 105 -6.09 -12.56 -10.90
CA THR A 105 -6.91 -13.76 -10.75
C THR A 105 -7.83 -13.70 -9.54
N LEU A 106 -7.54 -12.81 -8.57
CA LEU A 106 -8.40 -12.56 -7.42
C LEU A 106 -9.62 -11.72 -7.80
N ASP A 107 -10.78 -12.09 -7.26
CA ASP A 107 -12.00 -11.30 -7.37
C ASP A 107 -11.80 -9.85 -6.84
N PRO A 108 -12.17 -8.81 -7.60
CA PRO A 108 -12.00 -7.41 -7.20
C PRO A 108 -12.66 -7.06 -5.87
N TYR A 109 -13.85 -7.59 -5.57
CA TYR A 109 -14.55 -7.31 -4.31
C TYR A 109 -13.83 -7.96 -3.13
N LYS A 110 -13.29 -9.17 -3.31
CA LYS A 110 -12.44 -9.82 -2.32
C LYS A 110 -11.13 -9.06 -2.08
N CYS A 111 -10.51 -8.53 -3.13
CA CYS A 111 -9.34 -7.65 -3.00
C CYS A 111 -9.67 -6.41 -2.16
N LEU A 112 -10.78 -5.73 -2.49
CA LEU A 112 -11.23 -4.54 -1.77
C LEU A 112 -11.56 -4.85 -0.30
N ASP A 113 -12.23 -5.96 -0.01
CA ASP A 113 -12.53 -6.39 1.36
C ASP A 113 -11.26 -6.61 2.18
N ILE A 114 -10.28 -7.34 1.64
CA ILE A 114 -8.98 -7.57 2.30
C ILE A 114 -8.26 -6.24 2.56
N THR A 115 -8.14 -5.40 1.52
CA THR A 115 -7.47 -4.09 1.62
C THR A 115 -8.15 -3.19 2.65
N SER A 116 -9.48 -3.11 2.62
CA SER A 116 -10.26 -2.24 3.53
C SER A 116 -10.16 -2.71 4.97
N ARG A 117 -10.30 -4.02 5.23
CA ARG A 117 -10.19 -4.58 6.58
C ARG A 117 -8.80 -4.41 7.16
N ALA A 118 -7.76 -4.68 6.37
CA ALA A 118 -6.37 -4.51 6.81
C ALA A 118 -6.06 -3.04 7.11
N ALA A 119 -6.46 -2.12 6.22
CA ALA A 119 -6.29 -0.69 6.42
C ALA A 119 -7.06 -0.19 7.64
N LEU A 120 -8.33 -0.58 7.80
CA LEU A 120 -9.16 -0.16 8.93
C LEU A 120 -8.60 -0.66 10.25
N ALA A 121 -8.24 -1.95 10.35
CA ALA A 121 -7.66 -2.52 11.56
C ALA A 121 -6.36 -1.82 11.97
N PHE A 122 -5.52 -1.46 10.98
CA PHE A 122 -4.29 -0.71 11.22
C PHE A 122 -4.58 0.73 11.67
N LEU A 123 -5.48 1.44 10.99
CA LEU A 123 -5.87 2.79 11.35
C LEU A 123 -6.49 2.85 12.75
N GLN A 124 -7.40 1.93 13.08
CA GLN A 124 -8.01 1.85 14.42
C GLN A 124 -6.94 1.73 15.50
N ARG A 125 -5.98 0.81 15.32
CA ARG A 125 -4.87 0.58 16.25
C ARG A 125 -4.01 1.83 16.45
N HIS A 126 -3.71 2.57 15.39
CA HIS A 126 -2.73 3.67 15.42
C HIS A 126 -3.33 5.06 15.61
N LEU A 127 -4.66 5.20 15.49
CA LEU A 127 -5.35 6.46 15.72
C LEU A 127 -6.13 6.49 17.04
N GLY A 128 -6.19 5.37 17.77
CA GLY A 128 -6.90 5.28 19.05
C GLY A 128 -8.41 5.22 18.91
N MET A 129 -8.91 4.65 17.81
CA MET A 129 -10.35 4.48 17.59
C MET A 129 -10.84 3.22 18.30
N ALA A 130 -12.00 3.29 18.94
CA ALA A 130 -12.65 2.12 19.53
C ALA A 130 -12.91 1.05 18.44
N ARG A 131 -12.80 -0.22 18.85
CA ARG A 131 -13.11 -1.37 17.99
C ARG A 131 -14.61 -1.54 17.79
#